data_AF-E4YVD7-F1
#
_entry.id   AF-E4YVD7-F1
#
_cell.length_a   1.000
_cell.length_b   1.000
_cell.length_c   1.000
_cell.angle_alpha   90.00
_cell.angle_beta   90.00
_cell.angle_gamma   90.00
#
_symmetry.space_group_name_H-M   'P 1'
#
loop_
_entity.id
_entity.type
_entity.pdbx_description
1 polymer ?
#
loop_
_entity_poly.entity_id
_entity_poly.type
_entity_poly.pdbx_seq_one_letter_code
_entity_poly.pdbx_strand_id
1 'polypeptide(L)'
;SMVLGVQGSLNARLMEPIYPSRIIIGGCPETIDDGGVARFTEYITENLTDEMARASHELAGVFHVFRPAIHKVTLEGFPAADNTSNALSWVHLAPLKHSNTKKTAMELIDPASGYKFSYQRGDRSVKKQGVSRLCKFAQWDLYIKSLTTRRMKIQDQDSSYRLSKYHAKDYRLVK
;
A
#
# COMPACT_ATOMS: atom_id res chain seq x y z
N SER A 1 3.32 -2.38 -7.11
CA SER A 1 4.24 -2.33 -8.27
C SER A 1 4.56 -3.75 -8.68
N MET A 2 4.63 -4.04 -9.98
CA MET A 2 4.97 -5.37 -10.51
C MET A 2 6.47 -5.60 -10.65
N VAL A 3 7.30 -4.56 -10.42
CA VAL A 3 8.76 -4.66 -10.49
C VAL A 3 9.40 -4.36 -9.15
N LEU A 4 9.03 -3.24 -8.51
CA LEU A 4 9.59 -2.80 -7.23
C LEU A 4 8.96 -3.51 -6.01
N GLY A 5 7.89 -4.28 -6.21
CA GLY A 5 7.07 -4.82 -5.14
C GLY A 5 6.17 -3.77 -4.45
N VAL A 6 5.34 -4.21 -3.50
CA VAL A 6 4.36 -3.38 -2.78
C VAL A 6 4.88 -2.79 -1.48
N GLN A 7 5.99 -3.32 -0.96
CA GLN A 7 6.57 -2.96 0.34
C GLN A 7 7.16 -1.53 0.37
N GLY A 8 7.52 -0.98 -0.79
CA GLY A 8 8.13 0.34 -0.91
C GLY A 8 9.59 0.39 -0.45
N SER A 9 10.25 1.53 -0.69
CA SER A 9 11.71 1.63 -0.52
C SER A 9 12.19 1.48 0.93
N LEU A 10 11.43 1.95 1.93
CA LEU A 10 11.84 1.80 3.33
C LEU A 10 11.92 0.32 3.71
N ASN A 11 10.85 -0.43 3.42
CA ASN A 11 10.78 -1.85 3.79
C ASN A 11 11.68 -2.72 2.92
N ALA A 12 12.06 -2.29 1.71
CA ALA A 12 13.01 -3.00 0.87
C ALA A 12 14.41 -3.17 1.52
N ARG A 13 14.72 -2.42 2.58
CA ARG A 13 15.94 -2.66 3.39
C ARG A 13 15.76 -3.76 4.43
N LEU A 14 14.52 -4.06 4.81
CA LEU A 14 14.18 -5.01 5.86
C LEU A 14 13.78 -6.38 5.28
N MET A 15 13.37 -6.43 4.02
CA MET A 15 12.83 -7.62 3.41
C MET A 15 13.01 -7.61 1.89
N GLU A 16 13.02 -8.80 1.31
CA GLU A 16 12.95 -9.00 -0.13
C GLU A 16 11.63 -8.43 -0.70
N PRO A 17 11.57 -8.13 -2.02
CA PRO A 17 10.39 -7.58 -2.66
C PRO A 17 9.16 -8.48 -2.50
N ILE A 18 8.01 -7.87 -2.18
CA ILE A 18 6.73 -8.57 -2.10
C ILE A 18 5.89 -8.18 -3.29
N TYR A 19 5.37 -9.16 -4.02
CA TYR A 19 4.51 -8.95 -5.18
C TYR A 19 3.09 -9.45 -4.92
N PRO A 20 2.05 -8.76 -5.43
CA PRO A 20 0.70 -9.27 -5.36
C PRO A 20 0.58 -10.45 -6.32
N SER A 21 0.23 -11.64 -5.82
CA SER A 21 0.04 -12.82 -6.68
C SER A 21 -1.21 -12.73 -7.55
N ARG A 22 -2.21 -11.95 -7.10
CA ARG A 22 -3.49 -11.78 -7.78
C ARG A 22 -3.99 -10.35 -7.67
N ILE A 23 -4.69 -9.89 -8.71
CA ILE A 23 -5.50 -8.67 -8.71
C ILE A 23 -6.93 -9.10 -8.98
N ILE A 24 -7.84 -8.76 -8.06
CA ILE A 24 -9.26 -9.08 -8.19
C ILE A 24 -10.01 -7.77 -8.43
N ILE A 25 -10.74 -7.70 -9.53
CA ILE A 25 -11.58 -6.56 -9.90
C ILE A 25 -13.04 -6.98 -9.70
N GLY A 26 -13.67 -6.40 -8.67
CA GLY A 26 -15.06 -6.66 -8.31
C GLY A 26 -16.01 -5.61 -8.85
N GLY A 27 -17.22 -6.01 -9.22
CA GLY A 27 -18.30 -5.09 -9.61
C GLY A 27 -19.64 -5.80 -9.83
N CYS A 28 -20.73 -5.02 -9.94
CA CYS A 28 -22.03 -5.56 -10.33
C CYS A 28 -22.02 -5.93 -11.82
N PRO A 29 -22.78 -6.96 -12.26
CA PRO A 29 -22.93 -7.29 -13.66
C PRO A 29 -23.37 -6.09 -14.53
N GLU A 30 -24.23 -5.20 -14.01
CA GLU A 30 -24.77 -4.09 -14.80
C GLU A 30 -23.83 -2.88 -14.92
N THR A 31 -22.81 -2.77 -14.05
CA THR A 31 -21.96 -1.57 -13.94
C THR A 31 -20.48 -1.84 -14.16
N ILE A 32 -20.08 -3.10 -14.26
CA ILE A 32 -18.69 -3.45 -14.52
C ILE A 32 -18.32 -3.14 -15.97
N ASP A 33 -17.38 -2.20 -16.17
CA ASP A 33 -16.85 -1.85 -17.49
C ASP A 33 -15.90 -2.95 -17.98
N ASP A 34 -16.44 -3.89 -18.74
CA ASP A 34 -15.67 -5.00 -19.32
C ASP A 34 -14.57 -4.54 -20.26
N GLY A 35 -14.80 -3.47 -21.01
CA GLY A 35 -13.77 -2.85 -21.82
C GLY A 35 -12.65 -2.28 -20.95
N GLY A 36 -12.99 -1.66 -19.83
CA GLY A 36 -12.05 -1.14 -18.84
C GLY A 36 -11.22 -2.22 -18.18
N VAL A 37 -11.85 -3.34 -17.79
CA VAL A 37 -11.15 -4.50 -17.22
C VAL A 37 -10.20 -5.13 -18.23
N ALA A 38 -10.62 -5.27 -19.49
CA ALA A 38 -9.76 -5.79 -20.56
C ALA A 38 -8.55 -4.88 -20.80
N ARG A 39 -8.77 -3.56 -20.96
CA ARG A 39 -7.68 -2.57 -21.13
C ARG A 39 -6.72 -2.55 -19.94
N PHE A 40 -7.23 -2.66 -18.71
CA PHE A 40 -6.40 -2.73 -17.53
C PHE A 40 -5.58 -4.02 -17.50
N THR A 41 -6.19 -5.15 -17.86
CA THR A 41 -5.51 -6.45 -17.92
C THR A 41 -4.36 -6.39 -18.93
N GLU A 42 -4.66 -5.96 -20.16
CA GLU A 42 -3.68 -5.76 -21.23
C GLU A 42 -2.55 -4.81 -20.80
N TYR A 43 -2.89 -3.68 -20.17
CA TYR A 43 -1.89 -2.75 -19.65
C TYR A 43 -0.95 -3.39 -18.63
N ILE A 44 -1.46 -4.17 -17.69
CA ILE A 44 -0.62 -4.84 -16.69
C ILE A 44 0.19 -5.96 -17.33
N THR A 45 -0.41 -6.82 -18.15
CA THR A 45 0.26 -8.01 -18.71
C THR A 45 1.21 -7.63 -19.84
N GLU A 46 0.73 -6.90 -20.84
CA GLU A 46 1.49 -6.67 -22.07
C GLU A 46 2.41 -5.45 -21.92
N ASN A 47 1.87 -4.32 -21.48
CA ASN A 47 2.65 -3.08 -21.46
C ASN A 47 3.60 -3.01 -20.26
N LEU A 48 3.12 -3.35 -19.07
CA LEU A 48 3.91 -3.16 -17.85
C LEU A 48 4.80 -4.36 -17.53
N THR A 49 4.40 -5.58 -17.90
CA THR A 49 5.21 -6.77 -17.60
C THR A 49 5.98 -7.34 -18.77
N ASP A 50 5.53 -7.27 -20.03
CA ASP A 50 6.30 -7.88 -21.13
C ASP A 50 7.47 -7.02 -21.59
N GLU A 51 7.30 -5.70 -21.66
CA GLU A 51 8.42 -4.78 -21.94
C GLU A 51 9.47 -4.87 -20.84
N MET A 52 9.04 -4.80 -19.57
CA MET A 52 9.96 -4.87 -18.43
C MET A 52 10.57 -6.27 -18.27
N ALA A 53 9.87 -7.35 -18.66
CA ALA A 53 10.43 -8.71 -18.63
C ALA A 53 11.60 -8.86 -19.59
N ARG A 54 11.63 -8.16 -20.73
CA ARG A 54 12.79 -8.15 -21.64
C ARG A 54 14.01 -7.51 -20.98
N ALA A 55 13.79 -6.49 -20.15
CA ALA A 55 14.83 -5.81 -19.37
C ALA A 55 15.08 -6.46 -17.99
N SER A 56 14.50 -7.63 -17.69
CA SER A 56 14.58 -8.21 -16.33
C SER A 56 16.00 -8.55 -15.90
N HIS A 57 16.89 -8.81 -16.87
CA HIS A 57 18.30 -9.10 -16.64
C HIS A 57 19.10 -7.87 -16.17
N GLU A 58 18.56 -6.66 -16.34
CA GLU A 58 19.18 -5.40 -15.93
C GLU A 58 18.72 -4.96 -14.51
N LEU A 59 17.79 -5.70 -13.90
CA LEU A 59 17.27 -5.36 -12.58
C LEU A 59 18.30 -5.66 -11.49
N ALA A 60 18.60 -4.67 -10.65
CA ALA A 60 19.52 -4.83 -9.54
C ALA A 60 18.94 -5.77 -8.46
N GLY A 61 19.82 -6.50 -7.75
CA GLY A 61 19.45 -7.29 -6.58
C GLY A 61 18.55 -8.49 -6.90
N VAL A 62 17.50 -8.69 -6.09
CA VAL A 62 16.53 -9.80 -6.23
C VAL A 62 15.21 -9.37 -6.88
N PHE A 63 15.18 -8.17 -7.46
CA PHE A 63 13.98 -7.64 -8.11
C PHE A 63 13.75 -8.36 -9.44
N HIS A 64 12.49 -8.68 -9.70
CA HIS A 64 12.07 -9.26 -10.96
C HIS A 64 10.71 -8.70 -11.36
N VAL A 65 10.35 -8.94 -12.62
CA VAL A 65 9.04 -8.58 -13.13
C VAL A 65 8.05 -9.69 -12.78
N PHE A 66 7.04 -9.33 -12.00
CA PHE A 66 6.02 -10.27 -11.54
C PHE A 66 4.71 -10.06 -12.31
N ARG A 67 4.18 -11.14 -12.91
CA ARG A 67 2.87 -11.13 -13.58
C ARG A 67 1.79 -11.63 -12.62
N PRO A 68 0.91 -10.76 -12.09
CA PRO A 68 -0.20 -11.20 -11.24
C PRO A 68 -1.28 -11.89 -12.09
N ALA A 69 -1.95 -12.89 -11.53
CA ALA A 69 -3.19 -13.37 -12.15
C ALA A 69 -4.29 -12.32 -11.93
N ILE A 70 -4.93 -11.88 -13.02
CA ILE A 70 -5.99 -10.88 -12.98
C ILE A 70 -7.33 -11.59 -13.13
N HIS A 71 -8.23 -11.37 -12.17
CA HIS A 71 -9.55 -12.00 -12.15
C HIS A 71 -10.63 -10.94 -12.04
N LYS A 72 -11.61 -11.02 -12.94
CA LYS A 72 -12.89 -10.32 -12.81
C LYS A 72 -13.81 -11.18 -11.95
N VAL A 73 -14.44 -10.58 -10.95
CA VAL A 73 -15.46 -11.24 -10.13
C VAL A 73 -16.73 -10.39 -10.13
N THR A 74 -17.83 -10.98 -10.57
CA THR A 74 -19.15 -10.35 -10.56
C THR A 74 -20.02 -11.03 -9.52
N LEU A 75 -20.64 -10.24 -8.64
CA LEU A 75 -21.60 -10.74 -7.65
C LEU A 75 -22.83 -9.82 -7.64
N GLU A 76 -24.01 -10.41 -7.44
CA GLU A 76 -25.21 -9.64 -7.14
C GLU A 76 -25.04 -8.94 -5.79
N GLY A 77 -25.36 -7.63 -5.72
CA GLY A 77 -25.31 -6.87 -4.48
C GLY A 77 -23.96 -6.25 -4.13
N PHE A 78 -23.04 -6.08 -5.08
CA PHE A 78 -21.95 -5.12 -4.87
C PHE A 78 -22.55 -3.73 -4.58
N PRO A 79 -22.12 -3.03 -3.52
CA PRO A 79 -22.61 -1.68 -3.28
C PRO A 79 -22.24 -0.82 -4.47
N ALA A 80 -23.22 -0.08 -5.00
CA ALA A 80 -22.94 0.96 -5.98
C ALA A 80 -21.86 1.89 -5.41
N ALA A 81 -20.93 2.34 -6.25
CA ALA A 81 -19.89 3.26 -5.82
C ALA A 81 -20.56 4.52 -5.27
N ASP A 82 -20.53 4.68 -3.94
CA ASP A 82 -20.98 5.89 -3.31
C ASP A 82 -19.88 6.93 -3.49
N ASN A 83 -20.18 8.03 -4.19
CA ASN A 83 -19.29 9.17 -4.38
C ASN A 83 -19.00 9.93 -3.05
N THR A 84 -19.19 9.28 -1.90
CA THR A 84 -18.77 9.81 -0.61
C THR A 84 -17.32 10.25 -0.65
N SER A 85 -17.11 11.50 -0.25
CA SER A 85 -15.83 12.19 -0.24
C SER A 85 -14.89 11.72 0.88
N ASN A 86 -15.07 10.54 1.46
CA ASN A 86 -14.33 10.07 2.63
C ASN A 86 -13.58 8.78 2.32
N ALA A 87 -12.30 8.71 2.71
CA ALA A 87 -11.53 7.48 2.63
C ALA A 87 -11.59 6.74 3.98
N LEU A 88 -11.98 5.47 3.93
CA LEU A 88 -11.93 4.57 5.08
C LEU A 88 -10.65 3.75 5.02
N SER A 89 -9.88 3.71 6.12
CA SER A 89 -8.78 2.77 6.26
C SER A 89 -8.96 1.86 7.46
N TRP A 90 -8.79 0.57 7.22
CA TRP A 90 -8.76 -0.45 8.25
C TRP A 90 -7.55 -1.35 8.01
N VAL A 91 -6.78 -1.58 9.06
CA VAL A 91 -5.65 -2.50 9.05
C VAL A 91 -5.93 -3.57 10.08
N HIS A 92 -5.97 -4.82 9.64
CA HIS A 92 -6.04 -5.94 10.55
C HIS A 92 -4.71 -6.06 11.31
N LEU A 93 -4.69 -5.62 12.56
CA LEU A 93 -3.62 -5.96 13.48
C LEU A 93 -4.04 -7.24 14.19
N ALA A 94 -3.38 -8.35 13.90
CA ALA A 94 -3.49 -9.53 14.77
C ALA A 94 -3.13 -9.07 16.19
N PRO A 95 -3.86 -9.51 17.24
CA PRO A 95 -3.51 -9.17 18.61
C PRO A 95 -2.10 -9.72 18.87
N LEU A 96 -1.10 -8.83 18.88
CA LEU A 96 0.24 -9.17 19.33
C LEU A 96 0.08 -9.62 20.78
N LYS A 97 0.59 -10.81 21.13
CA LYS A 97 0.46 -11.46 22.45
C LYS A 97 0.85 -10.58 23.66
N HIS A 98 1.43 -9.40 23.43
CA HIS A 98 1.88 -8.45 24.44
C HIS A 98 1.32 -7.02 24.27
N SER A 99 0.36 -6.77 23.39
CA SER A 99 -0.23 -5.44 23.25
C SER A 99 -1.56 -5.32 23.99
N ASN A 100 -1.61 -4.51 25.04
CA ASN A 100 -2.85 -4.06 25.70
C ASN A 100 -3.71 -3.12 24.82
N THR A 101 -3.43 -3.02 23.52
CA THR A 101 -4.18 -2.17 22.60
C THR A 101 -5.51 -2.82 22.23
N LYS A 102 -6.53 -2.38 22.97
CA LYS A 102 -7.96 -2.47 22.70
C LYS A 102 -8.28 -2.26 21.21
N LYS A 103 -9.11 -3.15 20.65
CA LYS A 103 -9.93 -3.07 19.42
C LYS A 103 -9.27 -2.42 18.19
N THR A 104 -9.13 -3.22 17.14
CA THR A 104 -8.89 -2.82 15.75
C THR A 104 -9.83 -1.67 15.35
N ALA A 105 -9.37 -0.42 15.42
CA ALA A 105 -10.20 0.75 15.11
C ALA A 105 -10.03 1.15 13.64
N MET A 106 -11.15 1.36 12.94
CA MET A 106 -11.17 2.01 11.63
C MET A 106 -10.74 3.48 11.76
N GLU A 107 -10.07 4.01 10.74
CA GLU A 107 -9.77 5.43 10.62
C GLU A 107 -10.54 6.04 9.44
N LEU A 108 -11.24 7.13 9.71
CA LEU A 108 -11.82 8.01 8.69
C LEU A 108 -10.80 9.08 8.31
N ILE A 109 -10.52 9.19 7.02
CA ILE A 109 -9.56 10.14 6.45
C ILE A 109 -10.31 11.05 5.49
N ASP A 110 -10.11 12.35 5.65
CA ASP A 110 -10.59 13.35 4.69
C ASP A 110 -9.59 13.35 3.51
N PRO A 111 -9.97 12.89 2.31
CA PRO A 111 -9.09 12.84 1.15
C PRO A 111 -8.61 14.24 0.72
N ALA A 112 -9.39 15.30 0.98
CA ALA A 112 -9.01 16.65 0.59
C ALA A 112 -7.82 17.16 1.42
N SER A 113 -7.78 16.84 2.71
CA SER A 113 -6.72 17.29 3.61
C SER A 113 -5.69 16.22 3.97
N GLY A 114 -6.00 14.94 3.78
CA GLY A 114 -5.19 13.79 4.18
C GLY A 114 -5.16 13.54 5.70
N TYR A 115 -5.97 14.24 6.49
CA TYR A 115 -6.01 14.12 7.95
C TYR A 115 -7.13 13.21 8.44
N LYS A 116 -6.93 12.65 9.63
CA LYS A 116 -7.94 11.85 10.33
C LYS A 116 -8.98 12.75 10.98
N PHE A 117 -10.24 12.35 10.91
CA PHE A 117 -11.32 13.00 11.64
C PHE A 117 -12.27 11.99 12.29
N SER A 118 -13.13 12.47 13.19
CA SER A 118 -14.19 11.68 13.83
C SER A 118 -15.49 12.47 13.84
N TYR A 119 -16.62 11.78 13.66
CA TYR A 119 -17.94 12.32 13.99
C TYR A 119 -18.23 12.07 15.47
N GLN A 120 -18.65 13.09 16.22
CA GLN A 120 -19.23 12.84 17.53
C GLN A 120 -20.64 12.28 17.35
N ARG A 121 -20.97 11.21 18.08
CA ARG A 121 -22.31 10.63 18.06
C ARG A 121 -23.29 11.69 18.58
N GLY A 122 -24.20 12.19 17.74
CA GLY A 122 -25.19 13.21 18.08
C GLY A 122 -24.85 14.64 17.62
N ASP A 123 -23.64 14.89 17.13
CA ASP A 123 -23.24 16.18 16.57
C ASP A 123 -22.48 15.95 15.26
N ARG A 124 -23.00 16.51 14.15
CA ARG A 124 -22.36 16.41 12.83
C ARG A 124 -21.09 17.28 12.72
N SER A 125 -20.67 17.94 13.80
CA SER A 125 -19.41 18.68 13.83
C SER A 125 -18.21 17.76 13.59
N VAL A 126 -17.41 18.08 12.57
CA VAL A 126 -16.19 17.35 12.20
C VAL A 126 -15.05 17.87 13.08
N LYS A 127 -14.52 17.01 13.97
CA LYS A 127 -13.29 17.32 14.70
C LYS A 127 -12.10 16.64 14.02
N LYS A 128 -11.12 17.44 13.58
CA LYS A 128 -9.80 16.94 13.17
C LYS A 128 -9.13 16.30 14.38
N GLN A 129 -8.77 15.03 14.28
CA GLN A 129 -8.19 14.26 15.40
C GLN A 129 -6.69 14.01 15.27
N GLY A 130 -6.06 14.50 14.18
CA GLY A 130 -4.62 14.38 13.98
C GLY A 130 -4.26 13.70 12.66
N VAL A 131 -3.06 13.13 12.60
CA VAL A 131 -2.51 12.49 11.39
C VAL A 131 -2.96 11.03 11.27
N SER A 132 -3.15 10.55 10.04
CA SER A 132 -3.45 9.13 9.79
C SER A 132 -2.26 8.24 10.12
N ARG A 133 -2.50 7.01 10.59
CA ARG A 133 -1.47 5.97 10.73
C ARG A 133 -0.82 5.56 9.40
N LEU A 134 -1.45 5.90 8.28
CA LEU A 134 -0.94 5.66 6.93
C LEU A 134 -0.06 6.82 6.42
N CYS A 135 0.08 7.92 7.17
CA CYS A 135 0.91 9.03 6.74
C CYS A 135 2.40 8.65 6.72
N LYS A 136 3.19 9.38 5.92
CA LYS A 136 4.63 9.10 5.72
C LYS A 136 5.40 9.04 7.05
N PHE A 137 5.09 9.95 7.97
CA PHE A 137 5.74 10.01 9.28
C PHE A 137 5.43 8.77 10.13
N ALA A 138 4.16 8.34 10.20
CA ALA A 138 3.78 7.15 10.96
C ALA A 138 4.42 5.86 10.38
N GLN A 139 4.48 5.74 9.06
CA GLN A 139 5.16 4.61 8.41
C GLN A 139 6.68 4.63 8.63
N TRP A 140 7.30 5.80 8.66
CA TRP A 140 8.72 5.96 8.97
C TRP A 140 9.05 5.60 10.42
N ASP A 141 8.23 6.03 11.38
CA ASP A 141 8.39 5.68 12.80
C ASP A 141 8.34 4.14 13.02
N LEU A 142 7.40 3.45 12.35
CA LEU A 142 7.35 1.98 12.37
C LEU A 142 8.59 1.33 11.76
N TYR A 143 9.11 1.91 10.67
CA TYR A 143 10.36 1.45 10.05
C TYR A 143 11.56 1.60 11.00
N ILE A 144 11.73 2.76 11.66
CA ILE A 144 12.80 2.98 12.63
C ILE A 144 12.70 1.99 13.79
N LYS A 145 11.50 1.81 14.36
CA LYS A 145 11.26 0.80 15.42
C LYS A 145 11.64 -0.62 14.96
N SER A 146 11.36 -0.96 13.70
CA SER A 146 11.69 -2.26 13.12
C SER A 146 13.21 -2.46 12.98
N LEU A 147 13.95 -1.44 12.56
CA LEU A 147 15.42 -1.48 12.52
C LEU A 147 16.01 -1.75 13.91
N THR A 148 15.57 -1.00 14.92
CA THR A 148 16.02 -1.15 16.31
C THR A 148 15.73 -2.56 16.82
N THR A 149 14.52 -3.06 16.60
CA THR A 149 14.09 -4.39 17.06
C THR A 149 14.91 -5.51 16.43
N ARG A 150 15.23 -5.39 15.13
CA ARG A 150 16.03 -6.37 14.38
C ARG A 150 17.53 -6.26 14.64
N ARG A 151 17.97 -5.32 15.50
CA ARG A 151 19.39 -5.00 15.75
C ARG A 151 20.17 -4.74 14.46
N MET A 152 19.47 -4.27 13.42
CA MET A 152 20.15 -3.81 12.21
C MET A 152 20.88 -2.53 12.59
N LYS A 153 22.12 -2.38 12.13
CA LYS A 153 22.86 -1.12 12.35
C LYS A 153 22.01 0.00 11.76
N ILE A 154 21.41 0.81 12.64
CA ILE A 154 20.91 2.13 12.27
C ILE A 154 22.18 2.83 11.81
N GLN A 155 22.29 3.04 10.50
CA GLN A 155 23.37 3.86 10.00
C GLN A 155 23.16 5.25 10.61
N ASP A 156 24.21 5.96 10.98
CA ASP A 156 24.14 7.34 11.53
C ASP A 156 23.33 8.32 10.63
N GLN A 157 22.93 7.87 9.44
CA GLN A 157 22.27 8.58 8.37
C GLN A 157 20.76 8.29 8.23
N ASP A 158 20.17 7.36 9.02
CA ASP A 158 18.71 7.17 9.09
C ASP A 158 17.99 8.28 9.89
N SER A 159 18.58 9.49 9.94
CA SER A 159 18.10 10.65 10.70
C SER A 159 16.87 11.34 10.10
N SER A 160 16.55 11.02 8.83
CA SER A 160 15.37 11.57 8.16
C SER A 160 14.73 10.56 7.20
N TYR A 161 13.42 10.71 6.98
CA TYR A 161 12.66 9.92 6.01
C TYR A 161 13.32 9.85 4.63
N ARG A 162 13.83 11.00 4.13
CA ARG A 162 14.45 11.08 2.80
C ARG A 162 15.73 10.23 2.73
N LEU A 163 16.59 10.35 3.73
CA LEU A 163 17.83 9.57 3.79
C LEU A 163 17.54 8.07 3.96
N SER A 164 16.57 7.72 4.82
CA SER A 164 16.15 6.32 4.98
C SER A 164 15.72 5.66 3.67
N LYS A 165 15.01 6.40 2.79
CA LYS A 165 14.68 5.91 1.45
C LYS A 165 15.91 5.81 0.53
N TYR A 166 16.86 6.72 0.65
CA TYR A 166 18.07 6.75 -0.18
C TYR A 166 18.94 5.50 0.05
N HIS A 167 18.95 4.95 1.27
CA HIS A 167 19.73 3.76 1.61
C HIS A 167 19.24 2.44 1.01
N ALA A 168 18.03 2.40 0.45
CA ALA A 168 17.54 1.25 -0.30
C ALA A 168 18.16 1.24 -1.71
N LYS A 169 19.47 0.95 -1.80
CA LYS A 169 20.28 1.10 -3.03
C LYS A 169 19.67 0.37 -4.22
N ASP A 170 19.44 -0.93 -4.11
CA ASP A 170 18.93 -1.76 -5.21
C ASP A 170 17.52 -1.32 -5.62
N TYR A 171 16.64 -1.06 -4.65
CA TYR A 171 15.30 -0.51 -4.90
C TYR A 171 15.37 0.81 -5.70
N ARG A 172 16.37 1.64 -5.43
CA ARG A 172 16.54 2.95 -6.06
C ARG A 172 17.19 2.86 -7.43
N LEU A 173 18.02 1.84 -7.68
CA LEU A 173 18.56 1.56 -9.01
C LEU A 173 17.47 1.03 -9.95
N VAL A 174 16.52 0.28 -9.42
CA VAL A 174 15.39 -0.28 -10.19
C VAL A 174 14.26 0.75 -10.42
N LYS A 175 14.18 1.81 -9.62
CA LYS A 175 13.09 2.81 -9.68
C LYS A 175 13.38 3.92 -10.68
#